data_AF-A0A378XEW4-F1
#
_entry.id   AF-A0A378XEW4-F1
#
_cell.length_a   1.000
_cell.length_b   1.000
_cell.length_c   1.000
_cell.angle_alpha   90.00
_cell.angle_beta   90.00
_cell.angle_gamma   90.00
#
_symmetry.space_group_name_H-M   'P 1'
#
loop_
_entity.id
_entity.type
_entity.pdbx_description
1 polymer ?
#
loop_
_entity_poly.entity_id
_entity_poly.type
_entity_poly.pdbx_seq_one_letter_code
_entity_poly.pdbx_strand_id
1 'polypeptide(L)'
;MRLLASCCAATYSCAFLPSLRFIGEQQLAHQLQYKDSTVGGLSGIDYDVDTDTWILVSDERFSHNAARFYTATRQGEFISELDLHPMFSMHTDRELGPRDNLSFEGLRFSQNKQSE
;
A
#
# COMPACT_ATOMS: atom_id res chain seq x y z
N MET A 1 7.04 -64.66 -24.87
CA MET A 1 6.21 -63.44 -24.74
C MET A 1 6.94 -62.48 -23.80
N ARG A 2 7.54 -61.40 -24.31
CA ARG A 2 8.22 -60.38 -23.51
C ARG A 2 7.33 -59.14 -23.50
N LEU A 3 6.77 -58.79 -22.35
CA LEU A 3 6.09 -57.51 -22.12
C LEU A 3 7.15 -56.50 -21.67
N LEU A 4 7.39 -55.48 -22.48
CA LEU A 4 8.10 -54.28 -22.07
C LEU A 4 7.05 -53.23 -21.69
N ALA A 5 7.00 -52.85 -20.42
CA ALA A 5 6.27 -51.66 -19.98
C ALA A 5 7.27 -50.50 -19.93
N SER A 6 7.17 -49.58 -20.89
CA SER A 6 7.82 -48.27 -20.79
C SER A 6 6.91 -47.41 -19.91
N CYS A 7 7.30 -47.22 -18.66
CA CYS A 7 6.69 -46.21 -17.80
C CYS A 7 7.22 -44.85 -18.27
N CYS A 8 6.39 -44.10 -18.99
CA CYS A 8 6.62 -42.69 -19.27
C CYS A 8 6.68 -41.96 -17.91
N ALA A 9 7.88 -41.57 -17.48
CA ALA A 9 8.04 -40.70 -16.33
C ALA A 9 7.51 -39.31 -16.73
N ALA A 10 6.23 -39.06 -16.50
CA ALA A 10 5.71 -37.71 -16.45
C ALA A 10 6.42 -37.01 -15.29
N THR A 11 7.44 -36.23 -15.60
CA THR A 11 8.07 -35.31 -14.66
C THR A 11 7.06 -34.21 -14.35
N TYR A 12 6.23 -34.44 -13.34
CA TYR A 12 5.55 -33.34 -12.67
C TYR A 12 6.64 -32.53 -11.96
N SER A 13 7.05 -31.42 -12.55
CA SER A 13 7.84 -30.43 -11.82
C SER A 13 7.04 -30.06 -10.57
N CYS A 14 7.59 -30.44 -9.42
CA CYS A 14 7.12 -29.98 -8.13
C CYS A 14 7.09 -28.45 -8.19
N ALA A 15 5.89 -27.88 -8.27
CA ALA A 15 5.72 -26.45 -8.39
C ALA A 15 6.38 -25.80 -7.18
N PHE A 16 7.36 -24.93 -7.44
CA PHE A 16 7.95 -24.08 -6.41
C PHE A 16 6.82 -23.24 -5.84
N LEU A 17 6.36 -23.58 -4.63
CA LEU A 17 5.42 -22.75 -3.91
C LEU A 17 6.15 -21.46 -3.54
N PRO A 18 5.70 -20.30 -4.02
CA PRO A 18 6.32 -19.05 -3.63
C PRO A 18 6.20 -18.93 -2.10
N SER A 19 7.35 -18.84 -1.43
CA SER A 19 7.38 -18.58 0.01
C SER A 19 7.34 -17.09 0.26
N LEU A 20 6.60 -16.68 1.29
CA LEU A 20 6.64 -15.30 1.75
C LEU A 20 8.02 -15.02 2.34
N ARG A 21 8.72 -14.03 1.79
CA ARG A 21 9.99 -13.54 2.31
C ARG A 21 9.76 -12.21 3.00
N PHE A 22 10.12 -12.12 4.27
CA PHE A 22 10.17 -10.84 4.98
C PHE A 22 11.25 -9.94 4.35
N ILE A 23 10.86 -8.71 4.00
CA ILE A 23 11.75 -7.75 3.30
C ILE A 23 12.26 -6.63 4.22
N GLY A 24 11.61 -6.40 5.36
CA GLY A 24 11.97 -5.37 6.32
C GLY A 24 10.78 -4.92 7.16
N GLU A 25 11.08 -4.17 8.20
CA GLU A 25 10.13 -3.49 9.08
C GLU A 25 10.67 -2.10 9.38
N GLN A 26 9.77 -1.14 9.50
CA GLN A 26 10.07 0.19 10.00
C GLN A 26 9.01 0.57 11.03
N GLN A 27 9.46 0.89 12.24
CA GLN A 27 8.56 1.32 13.31
C GLN A 27 8.57 2.85 13.39
N LEU A 28 7.39 3.44 13.30
CA LEU A 28 7.20 4.88 13.50
C LEU A 28 7.02 5.18 14.99
N ALA A 29 7.49 6.35 15.43
CA ALA A 29 7.27 6.81 16.79
C ALA A 29 5.77 6.92 17.10
N HIS A 30 5.39 6.59 18.34
CA HIS A 30 4.01 6.78 18.77
C HIS A 30 3.61 8.26 18.68
N GLN A 31 2.41 8.53 18.14
CA GLN A 31 1.91 9.90 17.92
C GLN A 31 2.89 10.78 17.13
N LEU A 32 3.65 10.18 16.20
CA LEU A 32 4.51 10.91 15.28
C LEU A 32 3.70 12.03 14.61
N GLN A 33 4.16 13.27 14.77
CA GLN A 33 3.56 14.42 14.12
C GLN A 33 4.24 14.65 12.78
N TYR A 34 3.43 14.90 11.76
CA TYR A 34 3.91 15.36 10.46
C TYR A 34 3.02 16.50 9.98
N LYS A 35 3.63 17.68 9.80
CA LYS A 35 2.93 18.95 9.61
C LYS A 35 1.88 19.16 10.72
N ASP A 36 0.63 19.42 10.35
CA ASP A 36 -0.48 19.70 11.27
C ASP A 36 -1.28 18.43 11.62
N SER A 37 -0.75 17.25 11.30
CA SER A 37 -1.44 15.98 11.53
C SER A 37 -0.61 14.97 12.31
N THR A 38 -1.32 14.12 13.06
CA THR A 38 -0.72 12.93 13.66
C THR A 38 -0.76 11.81 12.64
N VAL A 39 0.38 11.15 12.44
CA VAL A 39 0.48 9.98 11.55
C VAL A 39 -0.29 8.82 12.18
N GLY A 40 -1.32 8.34 11.48
CA GLY A 40 -2.23 7.31 11.95
C GLY A 40 -3.20 6.84 10.87
N GLY A 41 -3.97 5.78 11.18
CA GLY A 41 -4.98 5.21 10.27
C GLY A 41 -4.40 4.79 8.91
N LEU A 42 -3.18 4.24 8.87
CA LEU A 42 -2.57 3.81 7.61
C LEU A 42 -3.30 2.57 7.07
N SER A 43 -3.80 2.66 5.84
CA SER A 43 -4.57 1.60 5.18
C SER A 43 -3.86 1.01 3.97
N GLY A 44 -2.89 1.71 3.38
CA GLY A 44 -2.14 1.23 2.22
C GLY A 44 -0.73 1.82 2.11
N ILE A 45 0.15 1.06 1.48
CA ILE A 45 1.55 1.45 1.22
C ILE A 45 2.00 0.83 -0.09
N ASP A 46 2.73 1.59 -0.89
CA ASP A 46 3.46 1.05 -2.03
C ASP A 46 4.80 1.78 -2.22
N TYR A 47 5.70 1.15 -2.97
CA TYR A 47 7.06 1.61 -3.15
C TYR A 47 7.32 2.03 -4.61
N ASP A 48 7.79 3.26 -4.79
CA ASP A 48 8.30 3.73 -6.06
C ASP A 48 9.82 3.50 -6.15
N VAL A 49 10.22 2.58 -7.01
CA VAL A 49 11.63 2.22 -7.25
C VAL A 49 12.41 3.33 -7.97
N ASP A 50 11.75 4.16 -8.79
CA ASP A 50 12.45 5.18 -9.57
C ASP A 50 12.86 6.38 -8.70
N THR A 51 12.04 6.70 -7.69
CA THR A 51 12.30 7.81 -6.76
C THR A 51 12.88 7.36 -5.43
N ASP A 52 12.95 6.06 -5.18
CA ASP A 52 13.35 5.45 -3.91
C ASP A 52 12.50 5.94 -2.71
N THR A 53 11.19 6.03 -2.91
CA THR A 53 10.25 6.53 -1.91
C THR A 53 9.05 5.62 -1.72
N TRP A 54 8.50 5.63 -0.51
CA TRP A 54 7.19 5.07 -0.24
C TRP A 54 6.10 6.10 -0.51
N ILE A 55 4.94 5.62 -0.96
CA ILE A 55 3.68 6.33 -0.84
C ILE A 55 2.82 5.57 0.17
N LEU A 56 2.22 6.30 1.09
CA LEU A 56 1.35 5.75 2.13
C LEU A 56 0.00 6.44 2.04
N VAL A 57 -1.06 5.73 2.40
CA VAL A 57 -2.40 6.31 2.49
C VAL A 57 -3.01 6.09 3.87
N SER A 58 -3.70 7.12 4.35
CA SER A 58 -4.45 7.11 5.59
C SER A 58 -5.95 7.19 5.32
N ASP A 59 -6.71 6.27 5.92
CA ASP A 59 -8.16 6.22 5.94
C ASP A 59 -8.77 6.72 7.26
N GLU A 60 -7.99 7.46 8.06
CA GLU A 60 -8.38 7.85 9.41
C GLU A 60 -9.77 8.52 9.45
N ARG A 61 -10.66 7.96 10.26
CA ARG A 61 -12.01 8.50 10.47
C ARG A 61 -11.92 9.65 11.46
N PHE A 62 -11.98 10.89 10.98
CA PHE A 62 -12.61 12.08 11.61
C PHE A 62 -12.23 12.49 13.05
N SER A 63 -11.52 11.69 13.84
CA SER A 63 -11.24 11.98 15.25
C SER A 63 -10.07 12.95 15.41
N HIS A 64 -9.15 12.98 14.44
CA HIS A 64 -7.97 13.84 14.50
C HIS A 64 -7.64 14.52 13.17
N ASN A 65 -7.84 13.89 12.00
CA ASN A 65 -7.39 14.41 10.69
C ASN A 65 -8.18 13.80 9.51
N ALA A 66 -8.18 14.45 8.33
CA ALA A 66 -8.84 13.95 7.10
C ALA A 66 -8.06 12.79 6.43
N ALA A 67 -8.65 12.07 5.47
CA ALA A 67 -7.90 11.10 4.65
C ALA A 67 -6.79 11.80 3.85
N ARG A 68 -5.60 11.20 3.76
CA ARG A 68 -4.43 11.84 3.12
C ARG A 68 -3.42 10.82 2.57
N PHE A 69 -2.59 11.28 1.65
CA PHE A 69 -1.46 10.50 1.14
C PHE A 69 -0.16 11.14 1.59
N TYR A 70 0.80 10.30 1.95
CA TYR A 70 2.14 10.71 2.30
C TYR A 70 3.14 10.15 1.32
N THR A 71 4.24 10.87 1.12
CA THR A 71 5.47 10.27 0.58
C THR A 71 6.52 10.19 1.69
N ALA A 72 7.27 9.10 1.77
CA ALA A 72 8.35 8.94 2.74
C ALA A 72 9.62 8.38 2.08
N THR A 73 10.79 8.65 2.68
CA THR A 73 12.06 8.04 2.28
C THR A 73 12.04 6.55 2.55
N ARG A 74 12.95 5.77 1.94
CA ARG A 74 13.12 4.34 2.23
C ARG A 74 13.25 4.04 3.74
N GLN A 75 13.80 4.97 4.52
CA GLN A 75 13.98 4.88 5.97
C GLN A 75 12.75 5.30 6.79
N GLY A 76 11.63 5.63 6.13
CA GLY A 76 10.36 6.00 6.79
C GLY A 76 10.29 7.45 7.24
N GLU A 77 11.18 8.33 6.75
CA GLU A 77 11.09 9.76 7.02
C GLU A 77 10.08 10.42 6.07
N PHE A 78 9.09 11.13 6.61
CA PHE A 78 8.04 11.76 5.82
C PHE A 78 8.57 12.97 5.03
N ILE A 79 8.34 12.96 3.72
CA ILE A 79 8.81 13.97 2.76
C ILE A 79 7.70 14.97 2.44
N SER A 80 6.50 14.48 2.12
CA SER A 80 5.36 15.32 1.71
C SER A 80 4.01 14.70 2.05
N GLU A 81 2.98 15.54 2.05
CA GLU A 81 1.56 15.15 2.07
C GLU A 81 0.93 15.66 0.77
N LEU A 82 0.18 14.82 0.08
CA LEU A 82 -0.46 15.17 -1.20
C LEU A 82 -1.75 15.94 -0.96
N ASP A 83 -1.86 17.12 -1.57
CA ASP A 83 -3.10 17.89 -1.59
C ASP A 83 -4.15 17.17 -2.43
N LEU A 84 -5.24 16.75 -1.79
CA LEU A 84 -6.34 16.10 -2.48
C LEU A 84 -7.25 17.11 -3.16
N HIS A 85 -7.68 16.79 -4.37
CA HIS A 85 -8.71 17.56 -5.06
C HIS A 85 -9.99 17.60 -4.21
N PRO A 86 -10.75 18.71 -4.18
CA PRO A 86 -11.95 18.87 -3.35
C PRO A 86 -13.00 17.75 -3.45
N MET A 87 -13.03 17.02 -4.57
CA MET A 87 -13.92 15.87 -4.78
C MET A 87 -13.56 14.65 -3.90
N PHE A 88 -12.29 14.53 -3.55
CA PHE A 88 -11.74 13.47 -2.69
C PHE A 88 -11.45 13.96 -1.27
N SER A 89 -11.52 15.27 -1.04
CA SER A 89 -11.41 15.86 0.29
C SER A 89 -12.57 15.38 1.15
N MET A 90 -12.25 14.66 2.22
CA MET A 90 -13.24 14.32 3.23
C MET A 90 -13.46 15.53 4.11
N HIS A 91 -14.70 15.98 4.16
CA HIS A 91 -15.10 17.10 5.00
C HIS A 91 -15.13 16.64 6.45
N THR A 92 -14.36 17.31 7.32
CA THR A 92 -14.31 17.03 8.76
C THR A 92 -15.45 17.70 9.53
N ASP A 93 -16.40 18.33 8.85
CA ASP A 93 -17.54 19.06 9.42
C ASP A 93 -18.91 18.44 9.06
N ARG A 94 -18.95 17.50 8.10
CA ARG A 94 -20.17 16.88 7.56
C ARG A 94 -19.84 15.61 6.79
N GLU A 95 -20.76 14.66 6.73
CA GLU A 95 -20.63 13.42 5.93
C GLU A 95 -20.72 13.71 4.42
N LEU A 96 -19.72 14.42 3.89
CA LEU A 96 -19.55 14.70 2.47
C LEU A 96 -18.19 14.18 2.00
N GLY A 97 -18.24 13.43 0.90
CA GLY A 97 -17.11 12.69 0.34
C GLY A 97 -17.56 11.30 -0.10
N PRO A 98 -16.67 10.52 -0.74
CA PRO A 98 -16.97 9.13 -1.09
C PRO A 98 -17.28 8.32 0.18
N ARG A 99 -18.42 7.62 0.15
CA ARG A 99 -19.14 7.05 1.30
C ARG A 99 -18.24 6.22 2.22
N ASP A 100 -18.38 6.44 3.53
CA ASP A 100 -17.82 5.62 4.62
C ASP A 100 -16.29 5.44 4.66
N ASN A 101 -15.54 6.35 4.04
CA ASN A 101 -14.08 6.49 4.11
C ASN A 101 -13.19 5.28 3.75
N LEU A 102 -13.78 4.19 3.28
CA LEU A 102 -13.09 3.04 2.66
C LEU A 102 -12.56 3.36 1.26
N SER A 103 -12.60 4.63 0.84
CA SER A 103 -12.25 5.05 -0.53
C SER A 103 -10.77 4.83 -0.85
N PHE A 104 -9.93 4.72 0.18
CA PHE A 104 -8.50 4.46 0.03
C PHE A 104 -8.07 3.22 0.84
N GLU A 105 -8.72 2.09 0.55
CA GLU A 105 -8.40 0.80 1.18
C GLU A 105 -7.23 0.06 0.49
N GLY A 106 -6.84 0.52 -0.69
CA GLY A 106 -5.72 -0.05 -1.42
C GLY A 106 -5.08 0.99 -2.34
N LEU A 107 -3.76 0.94 -2.42
CA LEU A 107 -2.99 1.72 -3.37
C LEU A 107 -1.94 0.83 -4.02
N ARG A 108 -1.75 1.02 -5.32
CA ARG A 108 -0.65 0.42 -6.07
C ARG A 108 -0.19 1.36 -7.18
N PHE A 109 1.10 1.48 -7.39
CA PHE A 109 1.65 2.04 -8.61
C PHE A 109 1.39 1.09 -9.77
N SER A 110 0.84 1.62 -10.87
CA SER A 110 0.84 0.90 -12.14
C SER A 110 2.27 0.75 -12.66
N GLN A 111 2.54 -0.33 -13.38
CA GLN A 111 3.88 -0.59 -13.93
C GLN A 111 4.38 0.52 -14.85
N ASN A 112 3.46 1.25 -15.48
CA ASN A 112 3.74 2.38 -16.37
C ASN A 112 3.47 3.74 -15.71
N LYS A 113 3.13 3.78 -14.41
CA LYS A 113 2.77 4.99 -13.65
C LYS A 113 1.64 5.82 -14.24
N GLN A 114 0.75 5.21 -15.04
CA GLN A 114 -0.47 5.83 -15.52
C GLN A 114 -1.68 5.47 -14.62
N SER A 115 -2.61 6.40 -14.48
CA SER A 115 -3.92 6.12 -13.89
C SER A 115 -4.75 5.28 -14.85
N GLU A 116 -5.30 4.15 -14.39
CA GLU A 116 -6.31 3.37 -15.12
C GLU A 116 -7.72 3.88 -14.85
#